data_AF-A0A509LB09-F1
#
_entry.id   AF-A0A509LB09-F1
#
_cell.length_a   1.000
_cell.length_b   1.000
_cell.length_c   1.000
_cell.angle_alpha   90.00
_cell.angle_beta   90.00
_cell.angle_gamma   90.00
#
_symmetry.space_group_name_H-M   'P 1'
#
loop_
_entity.id
_entity.type
_entity.pdbx_description
1 polymer ?
#
loop_
_entity_poly.entity_id
_entity_poly.type
_entity_poly.pdbx_seq_one_letter_code
_entity_poly.pdbx_strand_id
1 'polypeptide(L)'
;MKVFDRWTDASNSSPVEGIEMALKRYAKPRQSMAIYVFGDDYTGSSYDPIINRITKMNTLQLNGQRLTKIHGVGFLSNRTTGRFAILMRELTKKNGGTFLALPL
;
A
#
# COMPACT_ATOMS: atom_id res chain seq x y z
N MET A 1 -10.15 25.09 -24.92
CA MET A 1 -9.44 24.02 -24.19
C MET A 1 -10.44 23.30 -23.29
N LYS A 2 -10.90 22.11 -23.67
CA LYS A 2 -11.81 21.25 -22.88
C LYS A 2 -11.15 19.91 -22.55
N VAL A 3 -9.87 19.95 -22.19
CA VAL A 3 -9.07 18.74 -21.94
C VAL A 3 -9.28 18.22 -20.50
N PHE A 4 -9.83 19.05 -19.61
CA PHE A 4 -10.00 18.74 -18.18
C PHE A 4 -11.45 18.54 -17.73
N ASP A 5 -12.46 18.69 -18.62
CA ASP A 5 -13.88 18.55 -18.25
C ASP A 5 -14.26 17.13 -17.77
N ARG A 6 -13.41 16.14 -18.07
CA ARG A 6 -13.55 14.74 -17.58
C ARG A 6 -12.47 14.34 -16.58
N TRP A 7 -11.59 15.26 -16.19
CA TRP A 7 -10.52 14.98 -15.25
C TRP A 7 -11.07 15.14 -13.84
N THR A 8 -11.53 14.03 -13.28
CA THR A 8 -11.92 13.96 -11.87
C THR A 8 -10.69 13.62 -11.05
N ASP A 9 -10.24 14.56 -10.20
CA ASP A 9 -9.08 14.40 -9.29
C ASP A 9 -9.30 13.33 -8.20
N ALA A 10 -10.49 12.76 -8.13
CA ALA A 10 -10.85 11.68 -7.21
C ALA A 10 -11.00 10.38 -8.01
N SER A 11 -9.94 9.59 -8.09
CA SER A 11 -10.07 8.16 -8.40
C SER A 11 -10.36 7.37 -7.11
N ASN A 12 -10.81 6.12 -7.24
CA ASN A 12 -10.86 5.19 -6.11
C ASN A 12 -9.44 5.03 -5.55
N SER A 13 -9.10 5.84 -4.55
CA SER A 13 -7.75 5.89 -3.96
C SER A 13 -7.52 4.61 -3.18
N SER A 14 -6.82 3.67 -3.80
CA SER A 14 -6.49 2.39 -3.19
C SER A 14 -5.04 2.01 -3.52
N PRO A 15 -4.14 2.00 -2.52
CA PRO A 15 -2.76 1.58 -2.75
C PRO A 15 -2.63 0.09 -3.10
N VAL A 16 -3.73 -0.68 -2.95
CA VAL A 16 -3.75 -2.13 -3.04
C VAL A 16 -3.29 -2.63 -4.41
N GLU A 17 -3.87 -2.09 -5.49
CA GLU A 17 -3.55 -2.55 -6.85
C GLU A 17 -2.07 -2.30 -7.19
N GLY A 18 -1.55 -1.12 -6.82
CA GLY A 18 -0.14 -0.78 -7.03
C GLY A 18 0.82 -1.71 -6.27
N ILE A 19 0.51 -2.04 -5.01
CA ILE A 19 1.30 -2.96 -4.21
C ILE A 19 1.27 -4.38 -4.80
N GLU A 20 0.08 -4.87 -5.16
CA GLU A 20 -0.08 -6.19 -5.77
C GLU A 20 0.68 -6.28 -7.10
N MET A 21 0.57 -5.27 -7.95
CA MET A 21 1.30 -5.23 -9.21
C MET A 21 2.82 -5.18 -9.02
N ALA A 22 3.31 -4.41 -8.04
CA ALA A 22 4.73 -4.33 -7.72
C ALA A 22 5.27 -5.69 -7.23
N LEU A 23 4.55 -6.34 -6.31
CA LEU A 23 4.91 -7.68 -5.82
C LEU A 23 4.90 -8.70 -6.97
N LYS A 24 3.85 -8.71 -7.80
CA LYS A 24 3.71 -9.68 -8.90
C LYS A 24 4.85 -9.57 -9.91
N ARG A 25 5.27 -8.35 -10.21
CA ARG A 25 6.19 -8.07 -11.31
C ARG A 25 7.66 -8.08 -10.89
N TYR A 26 7.95 -7.70 -9.65
CA TYR A 26 9.33 -7.42 -9.21
C TYR A 26 9.80 -8.23 -8.00
N ALA A 27 8.91 -8.76 -7.16
CA ALA A 27 9.34 -9.52 -5.99
C ALA A 27 9.92 -10.87 -6.40
N LYS A 28 11.20 -11.11 -6.09
CA LYS A 28 11.93 -12.34 -6.42
C LYS A 28 12.66 -12.89 -5.21
N PRO A 29 12.73 -14.21 -5.03
CA PRO A 29 13.58 -14.82 -4.01
C PRO A 29 15.04 -14.42 -4.20
N ARG A 30 15.78 -14.26 -3.10
CA ARG A 30 17.22 -13.90 -3.07
C ARG A 30 17.55 -12.52 -3.67
N GLN A 31 16.56 -11.67 -3.93
CA GLN A 31 16.75 -10.28 -4.30
C GLN A 31 16.16 -9.37 -3.22
N SER A 32 16.95 -8.45 -2.69
CA SER A 32 16.45 -7.45 -1.73
C SER A 32 15.56 -6.44 -2.46
N MET A 33 14.36 -6.21 -1.96
CA MET A 33 13.40 -5.27 -2.51
C MET A 33 12.63 -4.56 -1.40
N ALA A 34 12.30 -3.29 -1.62
CA ALA A 34 11.41 -2.52 -0.78
C ALA A 34 10.36 -1.79 -1.65
N ILE A 35 9.12 -1.74 -1.18
CA ILE A 35 8.03 -0.94 -1.77
C ILE A 35 7.76 0.23 -0.83
N TYR A 36 7.72 1.44 -1.38
CA TYR A 36 7.34 2.66 -0.67
C TYR A 36 6.02 3.15 -1.24
N VAL A 37 4.99 3.18 -0.39
CA VAL A 37 3.63 3.59 -0.76
C VAL A 37 3.38 4.97 -0.20
N PHE A 38 3.03 5.91 -1.07
CA PHE A 38 2.71 7.30 -0.73
C PHE A 38 1.22 7.50 -0.96
N GLY A 39 0.50 7.98 0.06
CA GLY A 39 -0.94 8.19 -0.07
C GLY A 39 -1.54 8.93 1.12
N ASP A 40 -2.77 9.42 0.93
CA ASP A 40 -3.53 10.20 1.89
C ASP A 40 -4.90 9.60 2.22
N ASP A 41 -5.41 8.69 1.38
CA ASP A 41 -6.69 8.01 1.63
C ASP A 41 -6.78 6.55 1.14
N TYR A 42 -7.77 5.83 1.65
CA TYR A 42 -8.10 4.46 1.25
C TYR A 42 -9.61 4.24 1.19
N THR A 43 -10.15 4.00 0.00
CA THR A 43 -11.61 3.89 -0.21
C THR A 43 -12.17 2.46 -0.13
N GLY A 44 -11.31 1.44 0.00
CA GLY A 44 -11.78 0.04 0.06
C GLY A 44 -12.50 -0.31 1.36
N SER A 45 -13.43 -1.28 1.30
CA SER A 45 -14.37 -1.57 2.39
C SER A 45 -13.76 -2.31 3.58
N SER A 46 -12.87 -3.29 3.34
CA SER A 46 -12.33 -4.19 4.38
C SER A 46 -10.80 -4.14 4.47
N TYR A 47 -10.24 -4.20 5.68
CA TYR A 47 -8.80 -4.17 5.92
C TYR A 47 -8.19 -5.58 5.95
N ASP A 48 -8.68 -6.47 6.81
CA ASP A 48 -8.06 -7.77 7.05
C ASP A 48 -7.93 -8.64 5.80
N PRO A 49 -8.94 -8.77 4.91
CA PRO A 49 -8.79 -9.57 3.70
C PRO A 49 -7.67 -9.04 2.79
N ILE A 50 -7.53 -7.72 2.70
CA ILE A 50 -6.51 -7.05 1.89
C ILE A 50 -5.13 -7.26 2.49
N ILE A 51 -4.98 -6.98 3.79
CA ILE A 51 -3.74 -7.16 4.51
C ILE A 51 -3.28 -8.62 4.41
N ASN A 52 -4.18 -9.57 4.64
CA ASN A 52 -3.85 -11.01 4.58
C ASN A 52 -3.47 -11.44 3.16
N ARG A 53 -4.19 -10.95 2.13
CA ARG A 53 -3.89 -11.27 0.73
C ARG A 53 -2.51 -10.76 0.32
N ILE A 54 -2.21 -9.48 0.55
CA ILE A 54 -0.91 -8.88 0.24
C ILE A 54 0.20 -9.58 1.03
N THR A 55 -0.03 -9.82 2.31
CA THR A 55 0.93 -10.49 3.20
C THR A 55 1.26 -11.89 2.70
N LYS A 56 0.25 -12.67 2.29
CA LYS A 56 0.42 -14.01 1.71
C LYS A 56 1.17 -13.96 0.38
N MET A 57 0.83 -13.00 -0.48
CA MET A 57 1.51 -12.79 -1.77
C MET A 57 3.00 -12.44 -1.58
N ASN A 58 3.31 -11.72 -0.51
CA ASN A 58 4.66 -11.36 -0.13
C ASN A 58 5.37 -12.44 0.73
N THR A 59 4.81 -13.65 0.87
CA THR A 59 5.44 -14.76 1.61
C THR A 59 6.09 -15.75 0.65
N LEU A 60 7.37 -16.05 0.86
CA LEU A 60 7.99 -17.21 0.26
C LEU A 60 7.49 -18.49 0.96
N GLN A 61 6.79 -19.37 0.23
CA GLN A 61 6.17 -20.56 0.80
C GLN A 61 7.17 -21.54 1.42
N LEU A 62 8.41 -21.56 0.93
CA LEU A 62 9.46 -22.48 1.40
C LEU A 62 9.87 -22.26 2.86
N ASN A 63 9.85 -21.01 3.34
CA ASN A 63 10.42 -20.68 4.66
C ASN A 63 9.66 -19.56 5.40
N GLY A 64 8.55 -19.07 4.86
CA GLY A 64 7.74 -18.01 5.48
C GLY A 64 8.37 -16.61 5.41
N GLN A 65 9.53 -16.43 4.78
CA GLN A 65 10.19 -15.13 4.70
C GLN A 65 9.43 -14.17 3.79
N ARG A 66 9.51 -12.87 4.10
CA ARG A 66 8.95 -11.82 3.23
C ARG A 66 9.85 -11.62 2.02
N LEU A 67 9.26 -11.58 0.82
CA LEU A 67 9.99 -11.30 -0.43
C LEU A 67 10.41 -9.83 -0.52
N THR A 68 9.66 -8.94 0.13
CA THR A 68 9.81 -7.49 0.01
C THR A 68 9.43 -6.82 1.32
N LYS A 69 10.15 -5.77 1.71
CA LYS A 69 9.71 -4.89 2.80
C LYS A 69 8.69 -3.89 2.25
N ILE A 70 7.56 -3.72 2.92
CA ILE A 70 6.53 -2.76 2.50
C ILE A 70 6.51 -1.61 3.49
N HIS A 71 6.80 -0.41 3.02
CA HIS A 71 6.80 0.85 3.77
C HIS A 71 5.65 1.75 3.30
N GLY A 72 5.18 2.62 4.19
CA GLY A 72 4.13 3.58 3.89
C GLY A 72 4.48 4.98 4.39
N VAL A 73 4.15 5.99 3.60
CA VAL A 73 4.22 7.41 3.96
C VAL A 73 2.82 8.00 3.79
N GLY A 74 2.22 8.39 4.91
CA GLY A 74 0.90 9.00 4.98
C GLY A 74 0.96 10.52 4.92
N PHE A 75 0.24 11.09 3.96
CA PHE A 75 0.01 12.54 3.86
C PHE A 75 -1.35 12.88 4.47
N LEU A 76 -1.45 14.12 4.95
CA LEU A 76 -2.71 14.69 5.40
C LEU A 76 -3.30 15.51 4.26
N SER A 77 -4.58 15.30 3.96
CA SER A 77 -5.35 16.15 3.08
C SER A 77 -6.69 16.51 3.72
N ASN A 78 -7.31 17.59 3.24
CA ASN A 78 -8.63 18.04 3.73
C ASN A 78 -9.75 17.00 3.50
N ARG A 79 -9.47 15.94 2.73
CA ARG A 79 -10.40 14.85 2.40
C ARG A 79 -9.98 13.51 3.02
N THR A 80 -8.85 13.43 3.72
CA THR A 80 -8.36 12.20 4.35
C THR A 80 -9.35 11.67 5.39
N THR A 81 -9.70 10.40 5.28
CA THR A 81 -10.58 9.71 6.25
C THR A 81 -9.79 8.97 7.35
N GLY A 82 -8.45 9.04 7.31
CA GLY A 82 -7.55 8.27 8.18
C GLY A 82 -7.42 6.79 7.80
N ARG A 83 -8.22 6.31 6.84
CA ARG A 83 -8.26 4.89 6.42
C ARG A 83 -6.94 4.41 5.83
N PHE A 84 -6.22 5.28 5.11
CA PHE A 84 -4.87 4.96 4.62
C PHE A 84 -3.92 4.64 5.76
N ALA A 85 -3.90 5.48 6.80
CA ALA A 85 -3.02 5.27 7.96
C ALA A 85 -3.37 3.98 8.71
N ILE A 86 -4.66 3.65 8.85
CA ILE A 86 -5.11 2.38 9.45
C ILE A 86 -4.60 1.19 8.63
N LEU A 87 -4.82 1.20 7.31
CA LEU A 87 -4.37 0.13 6.42
C LEU A 87 -2.85 -0.04 6.46
N MET A 88 -2.10 1.05 6.27
CA MET A 88 -0.65 1.01 6.11
C MET A 88 0.07 0.73 7.42
N ARG A 89 -0.45 1.16 8.58
CA ARG A 89 0.13 0.79 9.88
C ARG A 89 0.18 -0.72 10.07
N GLU A 90 -0.92 -1.42 9.81
CA GLU A 90 -0.97 -2.88 9.96
C GLU A 90 -0.26 -3.62 8.83
N LEU A 91 -0.40 -3.14 7.59
CA LEU A 91 0.23 -3.77 6.44
C LEU A 91 1.76 -3.74 6.52
N THR A 92 2.35 -2.59 6.87
CA THR A 92 3.80 -2.43 7.01
C THR A 92 4.35 -3.31 8.13
N LYS A 93 3.66 -3.35 9.28
CA LYS A 93 4.01 -4.22 10.42
C LYS A 93 4.07 -5.70 10.03
N LYS A 94 3.08 -6.21 9.28
CA LYS A 94 3.06 -7.62 8.86
C LYS A 94 4.09 -7.96 7.77
N ASN A 95 4.58 -6.95 7.05
CA ASN A 95 5.48 -7.10 5.91
C ASN A 95 6.89 -6.56 6.17
N GLY A 96 7.27 -6.39 7.45
CA GLY A 96 8.65 -6.08 7.84
C GLY A 96 9.12 -4.67 7.46
N GLY A 97 8.18 -3.74 7.27
CA GLY A 97 8.49 -2.33 7.01
C GLY A 97 7.95 -1.41 8.09
N THR A 98 7.80 -0.14 7.74
CA THR A 98 7.45 0.96 8.66
C THR A 98 6.43 1.88 8.01
N PHE A 99 5.49 2.37 8.81
CA PHE A 99 4.59 3.44 8.42
C PHE A 99 5.06 4.76 9.06
N LEU A 100 5.20 5.80 8.24
CA LEU A 100 5.51 7.16 8.65
C LEU A 100 4.30 8.04 8.35
N ALA A 101 3.76 8.69 9.38
CA ALA A 101 2.75 9.72 9.22
C ALA A 101 3.43 11.09 9.29
N LEU A 102 3.14 11.97 8.33
CA LEU A 102 3.65 13.34 8.35
C LEU A 102 2.85 14.19 9.35
N PRO A 103 3.52 15.06 10.12
CA PRO A 103 2.84 16.00 11.01
C PRO A 103 2.05 17.04 10.20
N LEU A 104 1.12 17.70 10.89
CA LEU A 104 0.40 18.90 10.42
C LEU A 104 1.37 20.07 10.22
#